data_AF-A0A1Y3BPS2-F1
#
_entry.id   AF-A0A1Y3BPS2-F1
#
_cell.length_a   1.000
_cell.length_b   1.000
_cell.length_c   1.000
_cell.angle_alpha   90.00
_cell.angle_beta   90.00
_cell.angle_gamma   90.00
#
_symmetry.space_group_name_H-M   'P 1'
#
loop_
_entity.id
_entity.type
_entity.pdbx_description
1 polymer ?
#
loop_
_entity_poly.entity_id
_entity_poly.type
_entity_poly.pdbx_seq_one_letter_code
_entity_poly.pdbx_strand_id
1 'polypeptide(L)'
;MDDSLLSPRTFCLAFIDLMARVESDYDWLLITTDQTYAIVENLRHLVAPLNPRNHFYIGRPIQHYFLGVYNSFDSGIVFSRSTVDLLAKKLFNGNCIDLSTNGLVYGGQFDSYIGMFLAKHGVLPENSYDHSNNMRQSGGTRFHPFMPERHLNPELIS
;
A
#
# COMPACT_ATOMS: atom_id res chain seq x y z
N MET A 1 -1.72 -12.39 -16.44
CA MET A 1 -1.87 -10.95 -16.25
C MET A 1 -0.63 -10.30 -16.84
N ASP A 2 -0.72 -9.17 -17.53
CA ASP A 2 0.49 -8.51 -18.03
C ASP A 2 1.21 -7.84 -16.84
N ASP A 3 2.21 -8.52 -16.30
CA ASP A 3 3.00 -8.08 -15.14
C ASP A 3 3.79 -6.79 -15.42
N SER A 4 3.78 -6.27 -16.66
CA SER A 4 4.41 -5.00 -17.04
C SER A 4 3.84 -3.78 -16.30
N LEU A 5 2.55 -3.84 -15.92
CA LEU A 5 1.86 -2.77 -15.17
C LEU A 5 2.25 -2.75 -13.68
N LEU A 6 2.75 -3.86 -13.15
CA LEU A 6 3.21 -3.99 -11.76
C LEU A 6 4.70 -3.64 -11.60
N SER A 7 5.37 -3.23 -12.68
CA SER A 7 6.77 -2.81 -12.58
C SER A 7 6.90 -1.51 -11.76
N PRO A 8 7.91 -1.39 -10.87
CA PRO A 8 8.13 -0.17 -10.10
C PRO A 8 8.29 1.09 -10.96
N ARG A 9 8.83 0.93 -12.17
CA ARG A 9 9.01 2.03 -13.13
C ARG A 9 7.68 2.50 -13.71
N THR A 10 6.82 1.57 -14.13
CA THR A 10 5.49 1.90 -14.66
C THR A 10 4.67 2.61 -13.60
N PHE A 11 4.65 2.09 -12.38
CA PHE A 11 3.99 2.75 -11.25
C PHE A 11 4.54 4.16 -11.01
N CYS A 12 5.87 4.32 -10.94
CA CYS A 12 6.49 5.62 -10.69
C CYS A 12 6.03 6.68 -11.70
N LEU A 13 6.03 6.32 -12.99
CA LEU A 13 5.58 7.21 -14.05
C LEU A 13 4.08 7.53 -13.94
N ALA A 14 3.25 6.52 -13.72
CA ALA A 14 1.81 6.71 -13.54
C ALA A 14 1.48 7.55 -12.31
N PHE A 15 2.19 7.35 -11.20
CA PHE A 15 2.02 8.10 -9.97
C PHE A 15 2.44 9.57 -10.15
N ILE A 16 3.56 9.83 -10.83
CA ILE A 16 4.00 11.20 -11.16
C ILE A 16 2.95 11.90 -12.04
N ASP A 17 2.43 11.23 -13.07
CA ASP A 17 1.39 11.80 -13.94
C ASP A 17 0.08 12.05 -13.17
N LEU A 18 -0.36 11.11 -12.34
CA LEU A 18 -1.52 11.27 -11.47
C LEU A 18 -1.35 12.49 -10.55
N MET A 19 -0.21 12.60 -9.88
CA MET A 19 0.10 13.69 -8.96
C MET A 19 0.24 15.04 -9.65
N ALA A 20 0.55 15.06 -10.95
CA ALA A 20 0.57 16.29 -11.74
C ALA A 20 -0.84 16.75 -12.17
N ARG A 21 -1.81 15.82 -12.25
CA ARG A 21 -3.20 16.10 -12.67
C ARG A 21 -4.15 16.35 -11.50
N VAL A 22 -3.93 15.65 -10.39
CA VAL A 22 -4.76 15.77 -9.20
C VAL A 22 -4.29 17.00 -8.44
N GLU A 23 -5.13 18.05 -8.43
CA GLU A 23 -4.97 19.14 -7.47
C GLU A 23 -4.94 18.53 -6.06
N SER A 24 -4.14 19.09 -5.13
CA SER A 24 -3.91 18.52 -3.80
C SER A 24 -5.13 18.57 -2.85
N ASP A 25 -6.33 18.41 -3.41
CA ASP A 25 -7.63 18.37 -2.75
C ASP A 25 -8.06 16.93 -2.42
N TYR A 26 -7.24 16.24 -1.63
CA TYR A 26 -7.56 14.92 -1.09
C TYR A 26 -6.84 14.69 0.24
N ASP A 27 -7.47 13.97 1.17
CA ASP A 27 -6.85 13.61 2.45
C ASP A 27 -6.24 12.20 2.45
N TRP A 28 -6.79 11.32 1.63
CA TRP A 28 -6.43 9.91 1.57
C TRP A 28 -6.41 9.43 0.13
N LEU A 29 -5.38 8.68 -0.24
CA LEU A 29 -5.24 8.03 -1.53
C LEU A 29 -5.39 6.52 -1.34
N LEU A 30 -6.42 5.93 -1.95
CA LEU A 30 -6.58 4.47 -2.05
C LEU A 30 -6.05 4.01 -3.42
N ILE A 31 -5.04 3.14 -3.41
CA ILE A 31 -4.50 2.51 -4.61
C ILE A 31 -4.93 1.04 -4.62
N THR A 32 -5.46 0.60 -5.76
CA THR A 32 -6.06 -0.72 -5.88
C THR A 32 -6.11 -1.20 -7.34
N THR A 33 -6.56 -2.43 -7.56
CA THR A 33 -6.76 -3.00 -8.91
C THR A 33 -8.23 -3.01 -9.29
N ASP A 34 -8.51 -3.25 -10.57
CA ASP A 34 -9.86 -3.48 -11.08
C ASP A 34 -10.54 -4.76 -10.52
N GLN A 35 -9.78 -5.64 -9.87
CA GLN A 35 -10.29 -6.85 -9.21
C GLN A 35 -10.64 -6.62 -7.73
N THR A 36 -10.37 -5.44 -7.18
CA THR A 36 -10.59 -5.19 -5.76
C THR A 36 -12.00 -4.66 -5.50
N TYR A 37 -12.71 -5.32 -4.58
CA TYR A 37 -13.97 -4.82 -4.05
C TYR A 37 -13.72 -3.99 -2.78
N ALA A 38 -14.01 -2.69 -2.84
CA ALA A 38 -13.79 -1.76 -1.73
C ALA A 38 -15.12 -1.17 -1.23
N ILE A 39 -15.39 -1.31 0.07
CA ILE A 39 -16.49 -0.61 0.74
C ILE A 39 -15.95 0.73 1.27
N VAL A 40 -16.11 1.79 0.48
CA VAL A 40 -15.55 3.12 0.78
C VAL A 40 -16.04 3.68 2.11
N GLU A 41 -17.29 3.39 2.51
CA GLU A 41 -17.82 3.82 3.81
C GLU A 41 -17.05 3.21 4.99
N ASN A 42 -16.63 1.94 4.89
CA ASN A 42 -15.79 1.30 5.90
C ASN A 42 -14.40 1.92 5.94
N LEU A 43 -13.84 2.27 4.78
CA LEU A 43 -12.58 2.99 4.72
C LEU A 43 -12.70 4.37 5.37
N ARG A 44 -13.79 5.10 5.10
CA ARG A 44 -14.08 6.40 5.72
C ARG A 44 -14.10 6.29 7.24
N HIS A 45 -14.74 5.27 7.78
CA HIS A 45 -14.73 5.01 9.23
C HIS A 45 -13.35 4.65 9.79
N LEU A 46 -12.55 3.88 9.05
CA LEU A 46 -11.19 3.51 9.45
C LEU A 46 -10.28 4.75 9.56
N VAL A 47 -10.37 5.68 8.60
CA VAL A 47 -9.47 6.85 8.54
C VAL A 47 -10.01 8.08 9.25
N ALA A 48 -11.31 8.13 9.58
CA ALA A 48 -11.95 9.25 10.28
C ALA A 48 -11.24 9.74 11.56
N PRO A 49 -10.68 8.87 12.44
CA PRO A 49 -10.00 9.34 13.64
C PRO A 49 -8.55 9.79 13.38
N LEU A 50 -8.03 9.62 12.18
CA LEU A 50 -6.63 9.86 11.84
C LEU A 50 -6.43 11.26 11.23
N ASN A 51 -5.32 11.91 11.57
CA ASN A 51 -4.96 13.19 10.97
C ASN A 51 -4.19 12.96 9.66
N PRO A 52 -4.73 13.33 8.47
CA PRO A 52 -4.08 13.07 7.18
C PRO A 52 -2.75 13.81 6.99
N ARG A 53 -2.41 14.76 7.88
CA ARG A 53 -1.10 15.43 7.93
C ARG A 53 0.00 14.62 8.62
N ASN A 54 -0.35 13.48 9.21
CA ASN A 54 0.62 12.51 9.70
C ASN A 54 0.88 11.47 8.62
N HIS A 55 2.03 10.81 8.67
CA HIS A 55 2.36 9.74 7.73
C HIS A 55 1.62 8.46 8.10
N PHE A 56 0.68 8.04 7.26
CA PHE A 56 -0.01 6.76 7.38
C PHE A 56 0.19 5.92 6.12
N TYR A 57 0.45 4.63 6.34
CA TYR A 57 0.58 3.60 5.31
C TYR A 57 -0.24 2.38 5.75
N ILE A 58 -1.48 2.30 5.27
CA ILE A 58 -2.48 1.35 5.76
C ILE A 58 -2.76 0.31 4.70
N GLY A 59 -2.88 -0.96 5.08
CA GLY A 59 -3.17 -2.08 4.17
C GLY A 59 -3.04 -3.42 4.89
N ARG A 60 -2.78 -4.49 4.15
CA ARG A 60 -2.45 -5.81 4.73
C ARG A 60 -0.94 -5.97 4.91
N PRO A 61 -0.40 -5.89 6.14
CA PRO A 61 1.03 -6.11 6.34
C PRO A 61 1.41 -7.57 6.08
N ILE A 62 2.48 -7.77 5.31
CA ILE A 62 3.17 -9.03 5.07
C ILE A 62 4.61 -8.88 5.54
N GLN A 63 5.09 -9.88 6.27
CA GLN A 63 6.49 -9.96 6.69
C GLN A 63 7.28 -10.75 5.64
N HIS A 64 8.29 -10.12 5.04
CA HIS A 64 9.28 -10.79 4.23
C HIS A 64 10.62 -10.84 4.97
N TYR A 65 11.35 -11.95 4.85
CA TYR A 65 12.59 -12.17 5.61
C TYR A 65 13.66 -11.11 5.29
N PHE A 66 13.83 -10.76 4.01
CA PHE A 66 14.88 -9.81 3.58
C PHE A 66 14.40 -8.37 3.41
N LEU A 67 13.10 -8.14 3.19
CA LEU A 67 12.55 -6.83 2.80
C LEU A 67 11.83 -6.13 3.97
N GLY A 68 11.68 -6.81 5.10
CA GLY A 68 10.91 -6.31 6.24
C GLY A 68 9.41 -6.43 6.03
N VAL A 69 8.66 -5.53 6.66
CA VAL A 69 7.20 -5.50 6.61
C VAL A 69 6.74 -4.47 5.58
N TYR A 70 5.84 -4.86 4.70
CA TYR A 70 5.17 -3.97 3.74
C TYR A 70 3.71 -4.38 3.57
N ASN A 71 2.86 -3.48 3.06
CA ASN A 71 1.47 -3.81 2.76
C ASN A 71 1.34 -4.43 1.37
N SER A 72 0.64 -5.56 1.28
CA SER A 72 0.33 -6.23 0.01
C SER A 72 -0.56 -5.37 -0.89
N PHE A 73 -0.15 -5.22 -2.16
CA PHE A 73 -0.92 -4.45 -3.12
C PHE A 73 -2.25 -5.11 -3.49
N ASP A 74 -2.30 -6.44 -3.54
CA ASP A 74 -3.50 -7.21 -3.89
C ASP A 74 -4.67 -6.96 -2.92
N SER A 75 -4.36 -6.51 -1.70
CA SER A 75 -5.36 -6.17 -0.69
C SER A 75 -5.88 -4.73 -0.76
N GLY A 76 -5.27 -3.89 -1.61
CA GLY A 76 -5.42 -2.44 -1.60
C GLY A 76 -4.52 -1.76 -0.55
N ILE A 77 -4.05 -0.57 -0.89
CA ILE A 77 -3.15 0.24 -0.05
C ILE A 77 -3.72 1.65 0.09
N VAL A 78 -3.68 2.19 1.31
CA VAL A 78 -4.13 3.55 1.62
C VAL A 78 -2.96 4.37 2.13
N PHE A 79 -2.80 5.57 1.57
CA PHE A 79 -1.84 6.58 2.03
C PHE A 79 -2.58 7.81 2.54
N SER A 80 -2.07 8.42 3.61
CA SER A 80 -2.45 9.80 3.96
C SER A 80 -1.81 10.80 3.01
N ARG A 81 -2.39 12.02 2.95
CA ARG A 81 -1.84 13.14 2.19
C ARG A 81 -0.34 13.34 2.43
N SER A 82 0.12 13.37 3.68
CA SER A 82 1.55 13.55 3.97
C SER A 82 2.44 12.40 3.48
N THR A 83 1.95 11.17 3.46
CA THR A 83 2.69 10.05 2.86
C THR A 83 2.78 10.19 1.34
N VAL A 84 1.70 10.65 0.69
CA VAL A 84 1.70 10.94 -0.74
C VAL A 84 2.67 12.09 -1.06
N ASP A 85 2.68 13.16 -0.27
CA ASP A 85 3.61 14.28 -0.42
C ASP A 85 5.08 13.84 -0.26
N LEU A 86 5.36 12.95 0.69
CA LEU A 86 6.68 12.34 0.89
C LEU A 86 7.12 11.55 -0.35
N LEU A 87 6.24 10.69 -0.88
CA LEU A 87 6.48 9.92 -2.09
C LEU A 87 6.70 10.86 -3.28
N ALA A 88 5.77 11.77 -3.52
CA ALA A 88 5.82 12.78 -4.57
C ALA A 88 7.15 13.54 -4.53
N LYS A 89 7.50 14.18 -3.42
CA LYS A 89 8.73 14.99 -3.29
C LYS A 89 10.01 14.20 -3.65
N LYS A 90 10.02 12.89 -3.42
CA LYS A 90 11.18 12.04 -3.66
C LYS A 90 11.18 11.41 -5.06
N LEU A 91 10.00 11.18 -5.64
CA LEU A 91 9.81 10.66 -7.00
C LEU A 91 9.86 11.76 -8.08
N PHE A 92 9.41 12.98 -7.77
CA PHE A 92 9.33 14.12 -8.70
C PHE A 92 10.69 14.68 -9.17
N ASN A 93 11.81 14.23 -8.60
CA ASN A 93 13.13 14.53 -9.14
C ASN A 93 13.44 13.75 -10.45
N GLY A 94 12.44 13.08 -11.05
CA GLY A 94 12.52 12.44 -12.37
C GLY A 94 13.33 11.14 -12.41
N ASN A 95 14.05 10.83 -11.34
CA ASN A 95 14.82 9.61 -11.21
C ASN A 95 13.97 8.48 -10.62
N CYS A 96 13.02 7.97 -11.41
CA CYS A 96 12.50 6.61 -11.20
C CYS A 96 13.61 5.54 -11.25
N ILE A 97 14.84 5.94 -11.62
CA ILE A 97 16.09 5.18 -11.58
C ILE A 97 16.43 4.73 -10.16
N ASP A 98 16.23 5.57 -9.13
CA ASP A 98 16.57 5.22 -7.73
C ASP A 98 15.63 4.17 -7.14
N LEU A 99 14.57 3.81 -7.89
CA LEU A 99 13.71 2.67 -7.58
C LEU A 99 14.25 1.34 -8.15
N SER A 100 15.26 1.41 -9.01
CA SER A 100 15.86 0.28 -9.73
C SER A 100 17.34 0.03 -9.40
N THR A 101 18.07 1.01 -8.86
CA THR A 101 19.55 1.01 -8.87
C THR A 101 20.28 0.49 -7.64
N ASN A 102 19.61 -0.10 -6.64
CA ASN A 102 20.32 -0.83 -5.57
C ASN A 102 20.32 -2.35 -5.75
N GLY A 103 20.13 -2.86 -6.97
CA GLY A 103 20.57 -4.22 -7.35
C GLY A 103 19.90 -5.40 -6.63
N LEU A 104 18.93 -5.17 -5.74
CA LEU A 104 18.18 -6.21 -5.02
C LEU A 104 16.80 -6.48 -5.62
N VAL A 105 16.38 -5.70 -6.63
CA VAL A 105 15.05 -5.78 -7.24
C VAL A 105 15.16 -6.28 -8.69
N TYR A 106 15.76 -7.45 -8.87
CA TYR A 106 15.43 -8.27 -10.03
C TYR A 106 14.10 -8.97 -9.71
N GLY A 107 12.96 -8.33 -10.04
CA GLY A 107 11.63 -8.96 -9.99
C GLY A 107 10.75 -8.69 -8.77
N GLY A 108 11.01 -7.63 -7.98
CA GLY A 108 10.12 -7.26 -6.87
C GLY A 108 8.84 -6.58 -7.35
N GLN A 109 7.71 -6.96 -6.75
CA GLN A 109 6.40 -6.36 -7.00
C GLN A 109 6.31 -4.96 -6.38
N PHE A 110 5.47 -4.11 -6.96
CA PHE A 110 5.23 -2.71 -6.56
C PHE A 110 5.13 -2.49 -5.04
N ASP A 111 4.42 -3.36 -4.32
CA ASP A 111 4.20 -3.28 -2.88
C ASP A 111 5.48 -3.37 -2.05
N SER A 112 6.34 -4.35 -2.36
CA SER A 112 7.61 -4.55 -1.68
C SER A 112 8.51 -3.32 -1.81
N TYR A 113 8.50 -2.70 -2.99
CA TYR A 113 9.31 -1.54 -3.30
C TYR A 113 8.88 -0.31 -2.48
N ILE A 114 7.59 0.03 -2.54
CA ILE A 114 7.07 1.17 -1.77
C ILE A 114 7.23 0.94 -0.27
N GLY A 115 7.01 -0.29 0.20
CA GLY A 115 7.22 -0.63 1.60
C GLY A 115 8.64 -0.37 2.07
N MET A 116 9.65 -0.82 1.33
CA MET A 116 11.05 -0.54 1.66
C MET A 116 11.38 0.95 1.61
N PHE A 117 10.88 1.66 0.60
CA PHE A 117 11.09 3.10 0.46
C PHE A 117 10.52 3.86 1.66
N LEU A 118 9.30 3.56 2.06
CA LEU A 118 8.62 4.18 3.19
C LEU A 118 9.32 3.84 4.51
N ALA A 119 9.72 2.57 4.69
CA ALA A 119 10.45 2.13 5.87
C ALA A 119 11.79 2.87 6.04
N LYS A 120 12.54 3.11 4.94
CA LYS A 120 13.76 3.92 4.94
C LYS A 120 13.53 5.36 5.42
N HIS A 121 12.31 5.86 5.28
CA HIS A 121 11.89 7.20 5.74
C HIS A 121 11.08 7.16 7.03
N GLY A 122 11.09 6.04 7.76
CA GLY A 122 10.44 5.91 9.07
C GLY A 122 8.92 5.74 9.01
N VAL A 123 8.35 5.43 7.84
CA VAL A 123 6.93 5.16 7.65
C VAL A 123 6.74 3.66 7.49
N LEU A 124 6.09 3.03 8.47
CA LEU A 124 5.83 1.58 8.49
C LEU A 124 4.35 1.29 8.28
N PRO A 125 3.98 0.07 7.85
CA PRO A 125 2.60 -0.38 7.83
C PRO A 125 1.89 -0.18 9.17
N GLU A 126 0.74 0.48 9.13
CA GLU A 126 -0.13 0.65 10.28
C GLU A 126 -0.86 -0.63 10.65
N ASN A 127 -1.24 -0.74 11.92
CA ASN A 127 -2.12 -1.81 12.38
C ASN A 127 -3.54 -1.56 11.84
N SER A 128 -3.94 -2.32 10.83
CA SER A 128 -5.26 -2.24 10.18
C SER A 128 -6.25 -3.30 10.67
N TYR A 129 -5.90 -4.09 11.68
CA TYR A 129 -6.76 -5.16 12.20
C TYR A 129 -7.96 -4.57 12.95
N ASP A 130 -9.11 -5.24 12.87
CA ASP A 130 -10.28 -4.81 13.61
C ASP A 130 -10.04 -4.92 15.13
N HIS A 131 -10.27 -3.80 15.83
CA HIS A 131 -10.08 -3.69 17.29
C HIS A 131 -11.18 -4.39 18.10
N SER A 132 -12.18 -5.00 17.45
CA SER A 132 -13.38 -5.52 18.12
C SER A 132 -13.16 -6.74 19.01
N ASN A 133 -11.98 -7.39 19.01
CA ASN A 133 -11.75 -8.56 19.86
C ASN A 133 -10.36 -8.56 20.50
N ASN A 134 -10.35 -8.63 21.83
CA ASN A 134 -9.18 -8.89 22.67
C ASN A 134 -8.21 -9.89 22.03
N MET A 135 -6.96 -9.45 21.83
CA MET A 135 -5.77 -10.29 21.88
C MET A 135 -5.88 -11.64 21.15
N ARG A 136 -6.21 -11.61 19.86
CA ARG A 136 -5.79 -12.65 18.93
C ARG A 136 -5.20 -11.97 17.71
N GLN A 137 -4.15 -12.55 17.16
CA GLN A 137 -3.69 -12.32 15.78
C GLN A 137 -4.76 -12.81 14.74
N SER A 138 -6.04 -12.73 15.13
CA SER A 138 -7.25 -13.19 14.46
C SER A 138 -8.38 -12.16 14.59
N GLY A 139 -8.09 -10.93 15.05
CA GLY A 139 -8.99 -9.80 14.75
C GLY A 139 -9.16 -9.73 13.24
N GLY A 140 -10.38 -9.60 12.75
CA GLY A 140 -10.66 -9.62 11.31
C GLY A 140 -9.77 -8.60 10.60
N THR A 141 -8.95 -9.06 9.66
CA THR A 141 -8.20 -8.13 8.80
C THR A 141 -9.21 -7.33 7.97
N ARG A 142 -8.96 -6.05 7.76
CA ARG A 142 -9.81 -5.19 6.91
C ARG A 142 -9.37 -5.20 5.45
N PHE A 143 -8.20 -5.77 5.17
CA PHE A 143 -7.55 -5.81 3.87
C PHE A 143 -7.25 -7.26 3.50
N HIS A 144 -7.92 -7.74 2.46
CA HIS A 144 -7.91 -9.13 2.03
C HIS A 144 -7.23 -9.25 0.67
N PRO A 145 -6.06 -9.92 0.58
CA PRO A 145 -5.30 -10.03 -0.68
C PRO A 145 -5.81 -11.16 -1.60
N PHE A 146 -6.76 -11.97 -1.14
CA PHE A 146 -7.29 -13.09 -1.91
C PHE A 146 -8.75 -12.86 -2.27
N MET A 147 -9.19 -13.52 -3.35
CA MET A 147 -10.59 -13.49 -3.75
C MET A 147 -11.47 -14.09 -2.65
N PRO A 148 -12.73 -13.62 -2.50
CA PRO A 148 -13.65 -14.10 -1.47
C PRO A 148 -13.76 -15.62 -1.38
N GLU A 149 -13.71 -16.33 -2.51
CA GLU A 149 -13.79 -17.79 -2.59
C GLU A 149 -12.64 -18.48 -1.84
N ARG A 150 -11.43 -17.91 -1.89
CA ARG A 150 -10.28 -18.44 -1.13
C ARG A 150 -10.43 -18.23 0.37
N HIS A 151 -11.18 -17.19 0.78
CA HIS A 151 -11.47 -16.96 2.19
C HIS A 151 -12.51 -17.93 2.78
N LEU A 152 -13.22 -18.69 1.94
CA LEU A 152 -14.16 -19.73 2.39
C LEU A 152 -13.45 -21.03 2.80
N ASN A 153 -12.21 -21.25 2.38
CA ASN A 153 -11.40 -22.41 2.77
C ASN A 153 -10.09 -21.96 3.47
N PRO A 154 -9.99 -22.10 4.80
CA PRO A 154 -8.81 -21.70 5.57
C PRO A 154 -7.50 -22.32 5.10
N GLU A 155 -7.52 -23.51 4.48
CA GLU A 155 -6.30 -24.18 3.99
C GLU A 155 -5.71 -23.51 2.73
N LEU A 156 -6.45 -22.61 2.08
CA LEU A 156 -6.00 -21.92 0.86
C LEU A 156 -5.37 -20.54 1.14
N ILE A 157 -5.30 -20.13 2.40
CA ILE A 157 -4.88 -18.78 2.83
C ILE A 157 -3.84 -18.80 3.96
N SER A 158 -3.33 -19.98 4.32
CA SER A 158 -2.28 -20.19 5.35
C SER A 158 -0.87 -20.09 4.80
#